data_AF-A0A550CG33-F1
#
_entry.id   AF-A0A550CG33-F1
#
_cell.length_a   1.000
_cell.length_b   1.000
_cell.length_c   1.000
_cell.angle_alpha   90.00
_cell.angle_beta   90.00
_cell.angle_gamma   90.00
#
_symmetry.space_group_name_H-M   'P 1'
#
loop_
_entity.id
_entity.type
_entity.pdbx_description
1 polymer ?
#
loop_
_entity_poly.entity_id
_entity_poly.type
_entity_poly.pdbx_seq_one_letter_code
_entity_poly.pdbx_strand_id
1 'polypeptide(L)'
;MKFSPVRVLAALALAAVASACEGECIVGITEAWISNMSLPMHMVFRETAQNLSSLVYDEPDPHHGFEYLSPVMHDYTNASYDGMLTAIFPSYFHGKCQRNGVEPPGCPNPDCPVVCGTPGSLVHFYSTLREIAVNQTQTLVMQTVQKNADDVVEHVVRDANTEDARQPAKEALARMGSRLRHHCGEDLQDCSWEQEMKEYILSFP
;
A
#
# COMPACT_ATOMS: atom_id res chain seq x y z
N MET A 1 -17.92 -12.96 51.60
CA MET A 1 -18.39 -12.83 50.20
C MET A 1 -17.87 -14.02 49.41
N LYS A 2 -18.75 -14.92 48.94
CA LYS A 2 -18.36 -16.12 48.17
C LYS A 2 -18.38 -15.77 46.68
N PHE A 3 -17.22 -15.62 46.06
CA PHE A 3 -17.11 -15.43 44.61
C PHE A 3 -17.37 -16.77 43.91
N SER A 4 -18.40 -16.80 43.06
CA SER A 4 -18.75 -17.98 42.26
C SER A 4 -17.77 -18.13 41.08
N PRO A 5 -17.07 -19.27 40.93
CA PRO A 5 -16.06 -19.48 39.89
C PRO A 5 -16.65 -19.45 38.46
N VAL A 6 -17.97 -19.62 38.32
CA VAL A 6 -18.67 -19.59 37.03
C VAL A 6 -18.62 -18.20 36.36
N ARG A 7 -18.49 -17.11 37.13
CA ARG A 7 -18.45 -15.75 36.58
C ARG A 7 -17.09 -15.34 35.99
N VAL A 8 -16.00 -15.99 36.41
CA VAL A 8 -14.65 -15.68 35.92
C VAL A 8 -14.42 -16.27 34.51
N LEU A 9 -15.02 -17.42 34.20
CA LEU A 9 -14.90 -18.06 32.88
C LEU A 9 -15.63 -17.31 31.77
N ALA A 10 -16.74 -16.61 32.06
CA ALA A 10 -17.49 -15.87 31.05
C ALA A 10 -16.76 -14.59 30.57
N ALA A 11 -15.95 -13.94 31.43
CA ALA A 11 -15.23 -12.73 31.06
C ALA A 11 -13.99 -12.99 30.17
N LEU A 12 -13.36 -14.17 30.30
CA LEU A 12 -12.21 -14.56 29.48
C LEU A 12 -12.60 -14.89 28.03
N ALA A 13 -13.81 -15.40 27.81
CA ALA A 13 -14.29 -15.71 26.45
C ALA A 13 -14.52 -14.45 25.60
N LEU A 14 -14.95 -13.33 26.20
CA LEU A 14 -15.23 -12.07 25.48
C LEU A 14 -13.96 -11.34 25.01
N ALA A 15 -12.86 -11.41 25.78
CA ALA A 15 -11.60 -10.75 25.42
C ALA A 15 -10.92 -11.41 24.21
N ALA A 16 -11.09 -12.73 24.04
CA ALA A 16 -10.54 -13.47 22.90
C ALA A 16 -11.24 -13.12 21.58
N VAL A 17 -12.55 -12.88 21.60
CA VAL A 17 -13.32 -12.53 20.39
C VAL A 17 -12.94 -11.13 19.88
N ALA A 18 -12.81 -10.14 20.77
CA ALA A 18 -12.44 -8.78 20.38
C ALA A 18 -11.02 -8.68 19.80
N SER A 19 -10.08 -9.51 20.26
CA SER A 19 -8.71 -9.54 19.73
C SER A 19 -8.61 -10.18 18.34
N ALA A 20 -9.54 -11.08 17.98
CA ALA A 20 -9.57 -11.69 16.66
C ALA A 20 -10.11 -10.70 15.61
N CYS A 21 -11.08 -9.87 15.99
CA CYS A 21 -11.68 -8.86 15.10
C CYS A 21 -10.69 -7.76 14.68
N GLU A 22 -9.79 -7.34 15.57
CA GLU A 22 -8.76 -6.33 15.25
C GLU A 22 -7.77 -6.87 14.20
N GLY A 23 -7.36 -8.13 14.32
CA GLY A 23 -6.47 -8.78 13.36
C GLY A 23 -7.11 -8.92 11.98
N GLU A 24 -8.35 -9.39 11.91
CA GLU A 24 -9.10 -9.53 10.64
C GLU A 24 -9.33 -8.17 9.96
N CYS A 25 -9.64 -7.12 10.73
CA CYS A 25 -9.80 -5.76 10.22
C CYS A 25 -8.49 -5.23 9.60
N ILE A 26 -7.37 -5.36 10.30
CA ILE A 26 -6.06 -4.91 9.82
C ILE A 26 -5.66 -5.63 8.53
N VAL A 27 -5.80 -6.96 8.49
CA VAL A 27 -5.47 -7.77 7.31
C VAL A 27 -6.38 -7.38 6.14
N GLY A 28 -7.71 -7.39 6.35
CA GLY A 28 -8.67 -7.10 5.30
C GLY A 28 -8.54 -5.70 4.71
N ILE A 29 -8.30 -4.68 5.55
CA ILE A 29 -8.05 -3.30 5.07
C ILE A 29 -6.75 -3.22 4.27
N THR A 30 -5.69 -3.88 4.73
CA THR A 30 -4.40 -3.89 4.03
C THR A 30 -4.54 -4.52 2.64
N GLU A 31 -5.18 -5.70 2.56
CA GLU A 31 -5.45 -6.39 1.30
C GLU A 31 -6.34 -5.55 0.36
N ALA A 32 -7.37 -4.91 0.89
CA ALA A 32 -8.25 -4.05 0.12
C ALA A 32 -7.50 -2.86 -0.51
N TRP A 33 -6.59 -2.21 0.23
CA TRP A 33 -5.76 -1.14 -0.32
C TRP A 33 -4.79 -1.63 -1.40
N ILE A 34 -4.15 -2.79 -1.22
CA ILE A 34 -3.27 -3.38 -2.24
C ILE A 34 -4.04 -3.72 -3.50
N SER A 35 -5.22 -4.33 -3.35
CA SER A 35 -6.13 -4.66 -4.44
C SER A 35 -6.53 -3.41 -5.23
N ASN A 36 -6.95 -2.36 -4.53
CA ASN A 36 -7.31 -1.09 -5.13
C ASN A 36 -6.13 -0.44 -5.88
N MET A 37 -4.92 -0.49 -5.32
CA MET A 37 -3.70 0.04 -5.96
C MET A 37 -3.21 -0.79 -7.15
N SER A 38 -3.73 -2.01 -7.36
CA SER A 38 -3.26 -2.90 -8.42
C SER A 38 -3.45 -2.30 -9.82
N LEU A 39 -4.58 -1.62 -10.09
CA LEU A 39 -4.87 -1.03 -11.39
C LEU A 39 -3.99 0.20 -11.70
N PRO A 40 -3.89 1.22 -10.82
CA PRO A 40 -2.94 2.32 -11.02
C PRO A 40 -1.49 1.82 -11.22
N MET A 41 -1.06 0.84 -10.44
CA MET A 41 0.27 0.26 -10.59
C MET A 41 0.45 -0.50 -11.90
N HIS A 42 -0.56 -1.25 -12.36
CA HIS A 42 -0.51 -1.90 -13.65
C HIS A 42 -0.32 -0.88 -14.78
N MET A 43 -0.99 0.28 -14.72
CA MET A 43 -0.81 1.36 -15.70
C MET A 43 0.60 1.94 -15.66
N VAL A 44 1.16 2.18 -14.47
CA VAL A 44 2.56 2.61 -14.29
C VAL A 44 3.54 1.62 -14.92
N PHE A 45 3.38 0.32 -14.64
CA PHE A 45 4.26 -0.71 -15.20
C PHE A 45 4.10 -0.81 -16.71
N ARG A 46 2.88 -0.81 -17.24
CA ARG A 46 2.61 -0.91 -18.68
C ARG A 46 3.24 0.25 -19.46
N GLU A 47 3.09 1.48 -18.99
CA GLU A 47 3.69 2.64 -19.67
C GLU A 47 5.22 2.62 -19.59
N THR A 48 5.78 2.05 -18.52
CA THR A 48 7.23 1.95 -18.36
C THR A 48 7.77 0.85 -19.25
N ALA A 49 7.09 -0.29 -19.32
CA ALA A 49 7.34 -1.37 -20.25
C ALA A 49 7.31 -0.88 -21.71
N GLN A 50 6.28 -0.12 -22.09
CA GLN A 50 6.19 0.48 -23.42
C GLN A 50 7.39 1.38 -23.74
N ASN A 51 7.80 2.25 -22.80
CA ASN A 51 8.97 3.10 -22.99
C ASN A 51 10.25 2.28 -23.18
N LEU A 52 10.48 1.26 -22.35
CA LEU A 52 11.68 0.42 -22.44
C LEU A 52 11.70 -0.37 -23.75
N SER A 53 10.56 -0.94 -24.13
CA SER A 53 10.39 -1.68 -25.40
C SER A 53 10.71 -0.80 -26.62
N SER A 54 10.32 0.48 -26.59
CA SER A 54 10.63 1.44 -27.67
C SER A 54 12.11 1.80 -27.82
N LEU A 55 12.96 1.42 -26.85
CA LEU A 55 14.41 1.58 -26.95
C LEU A 55 15.08 0.40 -27.68
N VAL A 56 14.39 -0.72 -27.83
CA VAL A 56 14.94 -1.98 -28.32
C VAL A 56 14.30 -2.40 -29.66
N TYR A 57 12.99 -2.20 -29.81
CA TYR A 57 12.21 -2.72 -30.94
C TYR A 57 11.60 -1.60 -31.79
N ASP A 58 11.60 -1.79 -33.12
CA ASP A 58 10.93 -0.90 -34.08
C ASP A 58 9.41 -0.90 -33.91
N GLU A 59 8.84 -2.06 -33.55
CA GLU A 59 7.43 -2.24 -33.20
C GLU A 59 7.31 -2.52 -31.70
N PRO A 60 7.23 -1.48 -30.84
CA PRO A 60 7.33 -1.67 -29.40
C PRO A 60 6.06 -2.28 -28.81
N ASP A 61 6.23 -3.43 -28.16
CA ASP A 61 5.20 -4.16 -27.41
C ASP A 61 5.49 -4.09 -25.90
N PRO A 62 4.52 -3.70 -25.04
CA PRO A 62 4.66 -3.79 -23.59
C PRO A 62 5.09 -5.17 -23.09
N HIS A 63 4.75 -6.26 -23.77
CA HIS A 63 5.12 -7.61 -23.35
C HIS A 63 6.64 -7.78 -23.20
N HIS A 64 7.44 -7.34 -24.17
CA HIS A 64 8.90 -7.36 -24.04
C HIS A 64 9.38 -6.40 -22.94
N GLY A 65 8.73 -5.23 -22.81
CA GLY A 65 9.03 -4.29 -21.75
C GLY A 65 8.82 -4.84 -20.33
N PHE A 66 7.82 -5.71 -20.15
CA PHE A 66 7.57 -6.38 -18.87
C PHE A 66 8.68 -7.37 -18.51
N GLU A 67 9.36 -7.97 -19.49
CA GLU A 67 10.50 -8.85 -19.21
C GLU A 67 11.63 -8.09 -18.51
N TYR A 68 11.91 -6.85 -18.96
CA TYR A 68 12.88 -5.97 -18.31
C TYR A 68 12.42 -5.55 -16.90
N LEU A 69 11.11 -5.32 -16.68
CA LEU A 69 10.58 -4.89 -15.39
C LEU A 69 10.30 -6.03 -14.41
N SER A 70 10.43 -7.29 -14.83
CA SER A 70 10.21 -8.48 -14.00
C SER A 70 10.84 -8.39 -12.59
N PRO A 71 12.14 -8.04 -12.41
CA PRO A 71 12.73 -7.93 -11.07
C PRO A 71 12.08 -6.83 -10.22
N VAL A 72 11.74 -5.68 -10.81
CA VAL A 72 11.05 -4.59 -10.11
C VAL A 72 9.64 -5.02 -9.68
N MET A 73 8.90 -5.69 -10.55
CA MET A 73 7.54 -6.18 -10.27
C MET A 73 7.56 -7.26 -9.20
N HIS A 74 8.54 -8.16 -9.25
CA HIS A 74 8.72 -9.22 -8.25
C HIS A 74 8.98 -8.62 -6.86
N ASP A 75 9.95 -7.72 -6.74
CA ASP A 75 10.28 -7.06 -5.48
C ASP A 75 9.11 -6.22 -4.95
N TYR A 76 8.41 -5.50 -5.83
CA TYR A 76 7.25 -4.71 -5.44
C TYR A 76 6.15 -5.61 -4.88
N THR A 77 5.82 -6.70 -5.56
CA THR A 77 4.79 -7.64 -5.12
C THR A 77 5.13 -8.22 -3.76
N ASN A 78 6.37 -8.69 -3.57
CA ASN A 78 6.83 -9.28 -2.32
C ASN A 78 6.79 -8.31 -1.13
N ALA A 79 7.06 -7.02 -1.36
CA ALA A 79 7.12 -6.02 -0.30
C ALA A 79 5.81 -5.23 -0.11
N SER A 80 4.86 -5.35 -1.05
CA SER A 80 3.62 -4.55 -1.05
C SER A 80 2.78 -4.75 0.20
N TYR A 81 2.63 -5.99 0.66
CA TYR A 81 1.84 -6.31 1.83
C TYR A 81 2.43 -5.71 3.12
N ASP A 82 3.65 -6.07 3.46
CA ASP A 82 4.29 -5.61 4.69
C ASP A 82 4.48 -4.08 4.70
N GLY A 83 4.77 -3.50 3.53
CA GLY A 83 4.88 -2.06 3.36
C GLY A 83 3.56 -1.34 3.61
N MET A 84 2.46 -1.79 2.98
CA MET A 84 1.13 -1.20 3.16
C MET A 84 0.62 -1.41 4.59
N LEU A 85 0.77 -2.62 5.12
CA LEU A 85 0.43 -2.97 6.50
C LEU A 85 1.08 -1.98 7.45
N THR A 86 2.42 -1.86 7.40
CA THR A 86 3.20 -1.02 8.31
C THR A 86 2.80 0.45 8.20
N ALA A 87 2.65 0.96 6.97
CA ALA A 87 2.34 2.37 6.71
C ALA A 87 0.97 2.78 7.27
N ILE A 88 -0.03 1.90 7.21
CA ILE A 88 -1.34 2.15 7.82
C ILE A 88 -1.26 1.85 9.32
N PHE A 89 -0.79 0.66 9.68
CA PHE A 89 -0.73 0.10 11.05
C PHE A 89 0.67 -0.44 11.40
N PRO A 90 1.29 -0.02 12.52
CA PRO A 90 0.83 0.95 13.49
C PRO A 90 1.34 2.37 13.18
N SER A 91 1.82 2.68 11.97
CA SER A 91 2.48 3.97 11.73
C SER A 91 1.57 5.19 11.91
N TYR A 92 0.30 5.11 11.49
CA TYR A 92 -0.67 6.19 11.70
C TYR A 92 -1.87 5.74 12.53
N PHE A 93 -2.49 4.63 12.13
CA PHE A 93 -3.58 4.02 12.86
C PHE A 93 -2.98 3.00 13.81
N HIS A 94 -3.13 3.24 15.10
CA HIS A 94 -2.68 2.31 16.14
C HIS A 94 -3.81 1.34 16.49
N GLY A 95 -3.54 0.27 17.22
CA GLY A 95 -4.60 -0.62 17.69
C GLY A 95 -5.55 0.04 18.70
N LYS A 96 -5.80 -0.62 19.83
CA LYS A 96 -6.45 0.03 20.99
C LYS A 96 -5.80 1.39 21.27
N CYS A 97 -6.60 2.39 21.62
CA CYS A 97 -6.17 3.74 21.98
C CYS A 97 -5.28 3.81 23.26
N GLN A 98 -4.58 2.74 23.62
CA GLN A 98 -3.87 2.62 24.88
C GLN A 98 -2.40 3.02 24.72
N ARG A 99 -1.95 3.97 25.55
CA ARG A 99 -0.51 4.20 25.79
C ARG A 99 -0.12 3.40 27.02
N ASN A 100 0.77 2.42 26.87
CA ASN A 100 1.21 1.53 27.97
C ASN A 100 0.07 0.81 28.69
N GLY A 101 -0.96 0.38 27.94
CA GLY A 101 -2.14 -0.29 28.52
C GLY A 101 -3.15 0.65 29.20
N VAL A 102 -2.93 1.98 29.14
CA VAL A 102 -3.83 2.99 29.71
C VAL A 102 -4.49 3.79 28.60
N GLU A 103 -5.82 3.87 28.63
CA GLU A 103 -6.60 4.76 27.76
C GLU A 103 -6.37 6.21 28.21
N PRO A 104 -5.79 7.08 27.37
CA PRO A 104 -5.57 8.46 27.74
C PRO A 104 -6.93 9.17 27.91
N PRO A 105 -7.03 10.13 28.86
CA PRO A 105 -8.24 10.91 29.03
C PRO A 105 -8.63 11.59 27.73
N GLY A 106 -9.89 11.41 27.32
CA GLY A 106 -10.40 11.99 26.08
C GLY A 106 -10.42 11.06 24.88
N CYS A 107 -10.01 9.79 24.97
CA CYS A 107 -10.44 8.80 23.97
C CYS A 107 -11.91 8.40 24.24
N PRO A 108 -12.78 8.30 23.21
CA PRO A 108 -12.52 8.42 21.78
C PRO A 108 -12.84 9.83 21.24
N ASN A 109 -11.93 10.78 21.42
CA ASN A 109 -11.91 12.03 20.67
C ASN A 109 -11.09 11.79 19.39
N PRO A 110 -11.64 12.04 18.19
CA PRO A 110 -10.90 11.85 16.94
C PRO A 110 -9.59 12.65 16.90
N ASP A 111 -9.51 13.79 17.59
CA ASP A 111 -8.32 14.67 17.60
C ASP A 111 -7.22 14.25 18.60
N CYS A 112 -7.15 12.97 18.97
CA CYS A 112 -6.08 12.48 19.83
C CYS A 112 -4.72 12.47 19.09
N PRO A 113 -3.58 12.69 19.78
CA PRO A 113 -2.24 12.56 19.18
C PRO A 113 -1.90 11.14 18.69
N VAL A 114 -2.73 10.16 19.01
CA VAL A 114 -2.65 8.76 18.57
C VAL A 114 -4.02 8.44 17.98
N VAL A 115 -4.07 8.21 16.68
CA VAL A 115 -5.33 7.85 16.01
C VAL A 115 -5.55 6.36 16.20
N CYS A 116 -6.69 6.00 16.77
CA CYS A 116 -7.04 4.59 16.95
C CYS A 116 -7.49 4.00 15.61
N GLY A 117 -7.15 2.75 15.35
CA GLY A 117 -7.44 2.00 14.13
C GLY A 117 -8.80 1.34 14.16
N THR A 118 -9.75 1.93 14.88
CA THR A 118 -11.14 1.47 14.84
C THR A 118 -11.74 1.77 13.46
N PRO A 119 -12.69 0.97 12.98
CA PRO A 119 -13.39 1.24 11.74
C PRO A 119 -13.91 2.68 11.61
N GLY A 120 -14.51 3.21 12.67
CA GLY A 120 -15.02 4.58 12.70
C GLY A 120 -13.94 5.64 12.51
N SER A 121 -12.76 5.47 13.12
CA SER A 121 -11.64 6.39 12.96
C SER A 121 -11.05 6.34 11.55
N LEU A 122 -10.91 5.15 10.97
CA LEU A 122 -10.43 4.97 9.60
C LEU A 122 -11.35 5.68 8.58
N VAL A 123 -12.67 5.56 8.78
CA VAL A 123 -13.68 6.26 7.96
C VAL A 123 -13.63 7.78 8.18
N HIS A 124 -13.44 8.22 9.43
CA HIS A 124 -13.32 9.65 9.76
C HIS A 124 -12.09 10.28 9.11
N PHE A 125 -10.94 9.58 9.15
CA PHE A 125 -9.67 10.01 8.57
C PHE A 125 -9.40 9.43 7.17
N TYR A 126 -10.45 9.18 6.38
CA TYR A 126 -10.32 8.47 5.10
C TYR A 126 -9.38 9.18 4.11
N SER A 127 -9.42 10.52 4.03
CA SER A 127 -8.49 11.27 3.15
C SER A 127 -7.03 10.98 3.52
N THR A 128 -6.71 10.98 4.81
CA THR A 128 -5.37 10.64 5.30
C THR A 128 -5.01 9.18 5.01
N LEU A 129 -5.96 8.25 5.20
CA LEU A 129 -5.76 6.85 4.88
C LEU A 129 -5.43 6.64 3.39
N ARG A 130 -6.15 7.33 2.50
CA ARG A 130 -5.89 7.34 1.04
C ARG A 130 -4.50 7.89 0.72
N GLU A 131 -4.12 9.02 1.32
CA GLU A 131 -2.79 9.60 1.13
C GLU A 131 -1.67 8.66 1.60
N ILE A 132 -1.84 8.01 2.76
CA ILE A 132 -0.90 7.02 3.27
C ILE A 132 -0.71 5.89 2.25
N ALA A 133 -1.80 5.32 1.75
CA ALA A 133 -1.74 4.22 0.79
C ALA A 133 -1.02 4.63 -0.50
N VAL A 134 -1.38 5.78 -1.10
CA VAL A 134 -0.73 6.26 -2.32
C VAL A 134 0.75 6.56 -2.09
N ASN A 135 1.08 7.26 -1.00
CA ASN A 135 2.46 7.62 -0.67
C ASN A 135 3.32 6.39 -0.42
N GLN A 136 2.77 5.38 0.26
CA GLN A 136 3.46 4.12 0.51
C GLN A 136 3.70 3.36 -0.79
N THR A 137 2.70 3.23 -1.65
CA THR A 137 2.86 2.60 -2.97
C THR A 137 3.90 3.33 -3.82
N GLN A 138 3.88 4.67 -3.83
CA GLN A 138 4.88 5.50 -4.52
C GLN A 138 6.29 5.25 -3.98
N THR A 139 6.45 5.26 -2.66
CA THR A 139 7.73 5.05 -2.00
C THR A 139 8.27 3.67 -2.33
N LEU A 140 7.41 2.65 -2.23
CA LEU A 140 7.81 1.27 -2.47
C LEU A 140 8.26 1.06 -3.92
N VAL A 141 7.51 1.52 -4.92
CA VAL A 141 7.95 1.37 -6.32
C VAL A 141 9.26 2.09 -6.59
N MET A 142 9.50 3.26 -5.98
CA MET A 142 10.77 3.97 -6.13
C MET A 142 11.93 3.20 -5.50
N GLN A 143 11.71 2.57 -4.34
CA GLN A 143 12.72 1.73 -3.69
C GLN A 143 13.05 0.49 -4.52
N THR A 144 12.05 -0.19 -5.08
CA THR A 144 12.29 -1.39 -5.90
C THR A 144 12.92 -1.02 -7.24
N VAL A 145 12.57 0.12 -7.84
CA VAL A 145 13.28 0.66 -8.99
C VAL A 145 14.74 0.94 -8.63
N GLN A 146 15.01 1.67 -7.55
CA GLN A 146 16.38 1.98 -7.15
C GLN A 146 17.23 0.72 -6.94
N LYS A 147 16.65 -0.32 -6.33
CA LYS A 147 17.32 -1.60 -6.10
C LYS A 147 17.69 -2.34 -7.39
N ASN A 148 16.85 -2.26 -8.42
CA ASN A 148 16.98 -3.07 -9.64
C ASN A 148 17.43 -2.25 -10.88
N ALA A 149 17.62 -0.92 -10.74
CA ALA A 149 17.78 -0.03 -11.89
C ALA A 149 18.98 -0.39 -12.78
N ASP A 150 20.12 -0.72 -12.19
CA ASP A 150 21.33 -1.01 -12.96
C ASP A 150 21.14 -2.30 -13.79
N ASP A 151 20.62 -3.37 -13.20
CA ASP A 151 20.33 -4.64 -13.90
C ASP A 151 19.35 -4.44 -15.06
N VAL A 152 18.27 -3.69 -14.83
CA VAL A 152 17.27 -3.39 -15.87
C VAL A 152 17.90 -2.59 -17.01
N VAL A 153 18.68 -1.57 -16.68
CA VAL A 153 19.34 -0.71 -17.68
C VAL A 153 20.39 -1.49 -18.47
N GLU A 154 21.17 -2.35 -17.83
CA GLU A 154 22.16 -3.20 -18.50
C GLU A 154 21.50 -4.18 -19.47
N HIS A 155 20.37 -4.79 -19.08
CA HIS A 155 19.60 -5.66 -19.97
C HIS A 155 19.07 -4.90 -21.19
N VAL A 156 18.49 -3.71 -21.00
CA VAL A 156 17.98 -2.88 -22.10
C VAL A 156 19.10 -2.43 -23.03
N VAL A 157 20.23 -1.96 -22.50
CA VAL A 157 21.40 -1.52 -23.30
C VAL A 157 21.98 -2.68 -24.11
N ARG A 158 22.09 -3.87 -23.50
CA ARG A 158 22.56 -5.07 -24.20
C ARG A 158 21.65 -5.43 -25.36
N ASP A 159 20.34 -5.48 -25.13
CA ASP A 159 19.38 -5.93 -26.14
C ASP A 159 19.16 -4.87 -27.23
N ALA A 160 19.22 -3.57 -26.90
CA ALA A 160 19.23 -2.46 -27.85
C ALA A 160 20.53 -2.40 -28.67
N ASN A 161 21.60 -3.05 -28.22
CA ASN A 161 22.93 -3.03 -28.84
C ASN A 161 23.48 -1.59 -29.03
N THR A 162 23.19 -0.69 -28.09
CA THR A 162 23.69 0.70 -28.09
C THR A 162 23.72 1.31 -26.68
N GLU A 163 24.81 2.02 -26.35
CA GLU A 163 24.93 2.76 -25.08
C GLU A 163 23.98 3.96 -24.99
N ASP A 164 23.47 4.45 -26.14
CA ASP A 164 22.52 5.56 -26.18
C ASP A 164 21.20 5.23 -25.48
N ALA A 165 20.85 3.95 -25.34
CA ALA A 165 19.65 3.48 -24.64
C ALA A 165 19.73 3.64 -23.11
N ARG A 166 20.95 3.82 -22.56
CA ARG A 166 21.18 3.83 -21.11
C ARG A 166 20.44 4.95 -20.41
N GLN A 167 20.60 6.18 -20.89
CA GLN A 167 20.01 7.35 -20.26
C GLN A 167 18.48 7.38 -20.38
N PRO A 168 17.88 7.12 -21.56
CA PRO A 168 16.42 6.97 -21.70
C PRO A 168 15.83 5.87 -20.80
N ALA A 169 16.52 4.73 -20.64
CA ALA A 169 16.07 3.66 -19.75
C ALA A 169 16.05 4.11 -18.28
N LYS A 170 17.12 4.79 -17.81
CA LYS A 170 17.16 5.38 -16.46
C LYS A 170 16.02 6.37 -16.24
N GLU A 171 15.75 7.22 -17.22
CA GLU A 171 14.67 8.19 -17.14
C GLU A 171 13.29 7.54 -17.14
N ALA A 172 13.09 6.47 -17.93
CA ALA A 172 11.84 5.71 -17.93
C ALA A 172 11.54 5.12 -16.54
N LEU A 173 12.56 4.54 -15.91
CA LEU A 173 12.47 4.00 -14.55
C LEU A 173 12.22 5.10 -13.50
N ALA A 174 12.96 6.21 -13.57
CA ALA A 174 12.82 7.32 -12.62
C ALA A 174 11.42 7.96 -12.64
N ARG A 175 10.69 7.87 -13.75
CA ARG A 175 9.31 8.40 -13.88
C ARG A 175 8.24 7.52 -13.26
N MET A 176 8.53 6.30 -12.82
CA MET A 176 7.50 5.39 -12.29
C MET A 176 6.75 5.97 -11.10
N GLY A 177 7.46 6.62 -10.16
CA GLY A 177 6.82 7.23 -8.98
C GLY A 177 5.88 8.40 -9.32
N SER A 178 6.26 9.26 -10.26
CA SER A 178 5.40 10.38 -10.67
C SER A 178 4.21 9.93 -11.53
N ARG A 179 4.38 8.86 -12.33
CA ARG A 179 3.30 8.23 -13.09
C ARG A 179 2.19 7.71 -12.19
N LEU A 180 2.51 7.16 -11.02
CA LEU A 180 1.48 6.73 -10.07
C LEU A 180 0.56 7.89 -9.68
N ARG A 181 1.13 9.05 -9.33
CA ARG A 181 0.32 10.23 -9.00
C ARG A 181 -0.48 10.73 -10.19
N HIS A 182 0.10 10.67 -11.38
CA HIS A 182 -0.63 11.00 -12.60
C HIS A 182 -1.87 10.12 -12.78
N HIS A 183 -1.73 8.80 -12.59
CA HIS A 183 -2.82 7.83 -12.68
C HIS A 183 -3.85 7.94 -11.56
N CYS A 184 -3.51 8.57 -10.43
CA CYS A 184 -4.46 8.87 -9.37
C CYS A 184 -5.21 10.21 -9.56
N GLY A 185 -4.86 11.01 -10.58
CA GLY A 185 -5.50 12.30 -10.84
C GLY A 185 -5.10 13.40 -9.84
N GLU A 186 -5.60 14.62 -10.10
CA GLU A 186 -5.48 15.73 -9.15
C GLU A 186 -6.17 15.37 -7.82
N ASP A 187 -5.54 15.71 -6.70
CA ASP A 187 -6.02 15.39 -5.35
C ASP A 187 -6.40 13.92 -5.10
N LEU A 188 -5.84 12.99 -5.90
CA LEU A 188 -6.05 11.54 -5.80
C LEU A 188 -7.49 11.08 -6.11
N GLN A 189 -8.24 11.86 -6.88
CA GLN A 189 -9.65 11.56 -7.20
C GLN A 189 -9.85 10.22 -7.93
N ASP A 190 -8.91 9.81 -8.79
CA ASP A 190 -9.01 8.56 -9.57
C ASP A 190 -8.52 7.33 -8.77
N CYS A 191 -7.87 7.57 -7.64
CA CYS A 191 -7.55 6.57 -6.61
C CYS A 191 -8.47 6.74 -5.39
N SER A 192 -9.69 7.23 -5.61
CA SER A 192 -10.70 7.40 -4.57
C SER A 192 -11.72 6.27 -4.62
N TRP A 193 -11.53 5.26 -3.79
CA TRP A 193 -12.51 4.20 -3.54
C TRP A 193 -13.35 4.51 -2.30
N GLU A 194 -13.68 5.80 -2.11
CA GLU A 194 -14.10 6.31 -0.80
C GLU A 194 -15.37 5.65 -0.28
N GLN A 195 -16.38 5.55 -1.13
CA GLN A 195 -17.65 4.98 -0.71
C GLN A 195 -17.49 3.48 -0.40
N GLU A 196 -16.95 2.71 -1.34
CA GLU A 196 -16.80 1.26 -1.22
C GLU A 196 -15.87 0.90 -0.05
N MET A 197 -14.77 1.62 0.12
CA MET A 197 -13.85 1.37 1.23
C MET A 197 -14.44 1.74 2.57
N LYS A 198 -15.19 2.84 2.67
CA LYS A 198 -15.87 3.20 3.94
C LYS A 198 -16.91 2.15 4.31
N GLU A 199 -17.73 1.70 3.36
CA GLU A 199 -18.70 0.62 3.58
C GLU A 199 -18.00 -0.68 4.00
N TYR A 200 -16.90 -1.04 3.34
CA TYR A 200 -16.11 -2.22 3.70
C TYR A 200 -15.49 -2.12 5.10
N ILE A 201 -14.87 -0.98 5.43
CA ILE A 201 -14.29 -0.72 6.76
C ILE A 201 -15.36 -0.85 7.85
N LEU A 202 -16.55 -0.30 7.64
CA LEU A 202 -17.66 -0.38 8.60
C LEU A 202 -18.32 -1.76 8.69
N SER A 203 -17.95 -2.71 7.83
CA SER A 203 -18.40 -4.10 7.95
C SER A 203 -17.67 -4.88 9.04
N PHE A 204 -16.51 -4.38 9.50
CA PHE A 204 -15.78 -4.96 10.64
C PHE A 204 -16.44 -4.57 11.97
N PRO A 205 -16.57 -5.51 12.93
CA PRO A 205 -17.27 -5.30 14.20
C PRO A 205 -16.52 -4.41 15.20
#